data_AF-H9ZMV3-F1
#
_entry.id   AF-H9ZMV3-F1
#
_cell.length_a   1.000
_cell.length_b   1.000
_cell.length_c   1.000
_cell.angle_alpha   90.00
_cell.angle_beta   90.00
_cell.angle_gamma   90.00
#
_symmetry.space_group_name_H-M   'P 1'
#
loop_
_entity.id
_entity.type
_entity.pdbx_description
1 polymer ?
#
loop_
_entity_poly.entity_id
_entity_poly.type
_entity_poly.pdbx_seq_one_letter_code
_entity_poly.pdbx_strand_id
1 'polypeptide(L)'
;EHILLARQVGVPKIVVFLNKCDMVDDEEMIGLVEMEIRELLKSYGFDGDNAPIIKGSALKGLEGDAKWEAKLDELMDAVDSYIPAPERDTDKPFLLAVEDVMTITGRGTVVTGRVERGTLKLNDEVEIVGIKDTRKAVVTGMEMFRKQLDEVRAGDNAGLLLRGINRDEVERGQVLAKPGSIKPHSEFEAQIYALKKEEG
;
A
#
# COMPACT_ATOMS: atom_id res chain seq x y z
N GLU A 1 -17.17 -4.41 8.46
CA GLU A 1 -16.62 -3.11 8.02
C GLU A 1 -15.30 -3.25 7.25
N HIS A 2 -14.20 -3.75 7.85
CA HIS A 2 -12.90 -3.82 7.15
C HIS A 2 -12.94 -4.58 5.80
N ILE A 3 -13.70 -5.69 5.70
CA ILE A 3 -13.84 -6.44 4.44
C ILE A 3 -14.56 -5.61 3.37
N LEU A 4 -15.61 -4.88 3.75
CA LEU A 4 -16.32 -3.96 2.85
C LEU A 4 -15.37 -2.86 2.34
N LEU A 5 -14.62 -2.22 3.24
CA LEU A 5 -13.64 -1.20 2.88
C LEU A 5 -12.55 -1.75 1.95
N ALA A 6 -12.02 -2.93 2.26
CA ALA A 6 -11.03 -3.61 1.43
C ALA A 6 -11.53 -3.81 0.00
N ARG A 7 -12.81 -4.22 -0.15
CA ARG A 7 -13.43 -4.35 -1.47
C ARG A 7 -13.52 -3.01 -2.21
N GLN A 8 -13.93 -1.96 -1.51
CA GLN A 8 -14.13 -0.62 -2.07
C GLN A 8 -12.81 0.02 -2.53
N VAL A 9 -11.71 -0.18 -1.80
CA VAL A 9 -10.38 0.30 -2.20
C VAL A 9 -9.66 -0.61 -3.19
N GLY A 10 -10.34 -1.65 -3.69
CA GLY A 10 -9.84 -2.52 -4.75
C GLY A 10 -8.84 -3.59 -4.31
N VAL A 11 -8.86 -4.03 -3.04
CA VAL A 11 -8.07 -5.18 -2.61
C VAL A 11 -8.54 -6.44 -3.36
N PRO A 12 -7.66 -7.13 -4.10
CA PRO A 12 -8.07 -8.24 -4.97
C PRO A 12 -8.22 -9.57 -4.24
N LYS A 13 -7.42 -9.80 -3.19
CA LYS A 13 -7.34 -11.07 -2.45
C LYS A 13 -7.15 -10.81 -0.96
N ILE A 14 -7.71 -11.70 -0.13
CA ILE A 14 -7.57 -11.67 1.32
C ILE A 14 -7.05 -13.03 1.77
N VAL A 15 -6.04 -13.00 2.65
CA VAL A 15 -5.61 -14.14 3.47
C VAL A 15 -6.08 -13.86 4.89
N VAL A 16 -6.65 -14.85 5.57
CA VAL A 16 -7.18 -14.69 6.92
C VAL A 16 -6.30 -15.44 7.92
N PHE A 17 -5.98 -14.78 9.02
CA PHE A 17 -5.39 -15.42 10.19
C PHE A 17 -6.40 -15.40 11.33
N LEU A 18 -6.95 -16.59 11.66
CA LEU A 18 -7.81 -16.76 12.82
C LEU A 18 -6.93 -16.87 14.06
N ASN A 19 -6.73 -15.73 14.71
CA ASN A 19 -5.88 -15.60 15.88
C ASN A 19 -6.56 -16.08 17.17
N LYS A 20 -5.76 -16.25 18.24
CA LYS A 20 -6.18 -16.68 19.58
C LYS A 20 -6.72 -18.12 19.65
N CYS A 21 -6.32 -18.99 18.73
CA CYS A 21 -6.67 -20.41 18.81
C CYS A 21 -6.04 -21.13 20.02
N ASP A 22 -5.09 -20.52 20.73
CA ASP A 22 -4.57 -21.00 22.01
C ASP A 22 -5.54 -20.83 23.18
N MET A 23 -6.56 -19.97 23.02
CA MET A 23 -7.57 -19.68 24.05
C MET A 23 -8.87 -20.47 23.85
N VAL A 24 -8.93 -21.31 22.83
CA VAL A 24 -10.13 -22.06 22.44
C VAL A 24 -9.78 -23.53 22.32
N ASP A 25 -10.30 -24.33 23.24
CA ASP A 25 -10.06 -25.78 23.29
C ASP A 25 -11.04 -26.57 22.40
N ASP A 26 -12.12 -25.93 21.93
CA ASP A 26 -13.18 -26.55 21.13
C ASP A 26 -12.91 -26.37 19.62
N GLU A 27 -12.53 -27.46 18.96
CA GLU A 27 -12.28 -27.49 17.51
C GLU A 27 -13.56 -27.27 16.68
N GLU A 28 -14.75 -27.65 17.19
CA GLU A 28 -16.01 -27.43 16.49
C GLU A 28 -16.35 -25.94 16.43
N MET A 29 -16.11 -25.22 17.54
CA MET A 29 -16.27 -23.76 17.60
C MET A 29 -15.35 -23.06 16.59
N ILE A 30 -14.09 -23.49 16.48
CA ILE A 30 -13.15 -22.94 15.50
C ILE A 30 -13.63 -23.21 14.07
N GLY A 31 -14.18 -24.40 13.81
CA GLY A 31 -14.78 -24.74 12.51
C GLY A 31 -15.99 -23.86 12.16
N LEU A 32 -16.87 -23.59 13.13
CA LEU A 32 -18.02 -22.72 12.93
C LEU A 32 -17.60 -21.29 12.58
N VAL A 33 -16.62 -20.74 13.30
CA VAL A 33 -16.09 -19.40 13.01
C VAL A 33 -15.45 -19.34 11.62
N GLU A 34 -14.75 -20.39 11.20
CA GLU A 34 -14.23 -20.47 9.83
C GLU A 34 -15.36 -20.39 8.79
N MET A 35 -16.45 -21.13 8.98
CA MET A 35 -17.60 -21.09 8.08
C MET A 35 -18.21 -19.68 8.00
N GLU A 36 -18.41 -19.02 9.14
CA GLU A 36 -18.92 -17.64 9.19
C GLU A 36 -17.99 -16.66 8.46
N ILE A 37 -16.68 -16.79 8.61
CA ILE A 37 -15.68 -15.98 7.89
C ILE A 37 -15.82 -16.19 6.38
N ARG A 38 -15.96 -17.44 5.93
CA ARG A 38 -16.11 -17.75 4.51
C ARG A 38 -17.38 -17.15 3.93
N GLU A 39 -18.50 -17.26 4.64
CA GLU A 39 -19.76 -16.62 4.24
C GLU A 39 -19.64 -15.10 4.19
N LEU A 40 -18.95 -14.50 5.15
CA LEU A 40 -18.71 -13.06 5.20
C LEU A 40 -17.82 -12.58 4.04
N LEU A 41 -16.79 -13.34 3.66
CA LEU A 41 -15.97 -13.03 2.49
C LEU A 41 -16.81 -13.08 1.21
N LYS A 42 -17.65 -14.11 1.05
CA LYS A 42 -18.55 -14.27 -0.10
C LYS A 42 -19.55 -13.12 -0.20
N SER A 43 -20.15 -12.71 0.92
CA SER A 43 -21.17 -11.65 0.92
C SER A 43 -20.64 -10.30 0.43
N TYR A 44 -19.33 -10.05 0.58
CA TYR A 44 -18.64 -8.85 0.08
C TYR A 44 -17.85 -9.08 -1.23
N GLY A 45 -18.05 -10.23 -1.90
CA GLY A 45 -17.50 -10.50 -3.24
C GLY A 45 -16.04 -10.96 -3.27
N PHE A 46 -15.53 -11.47 -2.15
CA PHE A 46 -14.25 -12.19 -2.09
C PHE A 46 -14.44 -13.69 -2.29
N ASP A 47 -13.35 -14.38 -2.65
CA ASP A 47 -13.32 -15.83 -2.83
C ASP A 47 -13.28 -16.55 -1.46
N GLY A 48 -14.41 -16.57 -0.76
CA GLY A 48 -14.51 -17.24 0.54
C GLY A 48 -14.35 -18.77 0.48
N ASP A 49 -14.45 -19.39 -0.69
CA ASP A 49 -14.22 -20.84 -0.83
C ASP A 49 -12.73 -21.16 -0.84
N ASN A 50 -11.90 -20.37 -1.54
CA ASN A 50 -10.48 -20.66 -1.69
C ASN A 50 -9.55 -19.73 -0.91
N ALA A 51 -10.06 -18.67 -0.26
CA ALA A 51 -9.24 -17.82 0.59
C ALA A 51 -8.56 -18.66 1.69
N PRO A 52 -7.23 -18.58 1.85
CA PRO A 52 -6.54 -19.29 2.92
C PRO A 52 -6.96 -18.74 4.28
N ILE A 53 -7.30 -19.64 5.20
CA ILE A 53 -7.62 -19.32 6.60
C ILE A 53 -6.69 -20.12 7.49
N ILE A 54 -5.71 -19.44 8.09
CA ILE A 54 -4.70 -20.06 8.95
C ILE A 54 -5.13 -19.88 10.40
N LYS A 55 -5.21 -20.99 11.13
CA LYS A 55 -5.61 -21.03 12.54
C LYS A 55 -4.37 -21.01 13.40
N GLY A 56 -4.23 -19.99 14.26
CA GLY A 56 -2.98 -19.77 14.98
C GLY A 56 -3.09 -18.93 16.24
N SER A 57 -1.94 -18.73 16.88
CA SER A 57 -1.78 -17.83 18.00
C SER A 57 -0.55 -16.96 17.78
N ALA A 58 -0.79 -15.67 17.48
CA ALA A 58 0.29 -14.72 17.31
C ALA A 58 1.05 -14.48 18.62
N LEU A 59 0.37 -14.55 19.77
CA LEU A 59 1.00 -14.37 21.08
C LEU A 59 1.97 -15.52 21.37
N LYS A 60 1.50 -16.77 21.25
CA LYS A 60 2.35 -17.93 21.51
C LYS A 60 3.48 -18.08 20.51
N GLY A 61 3.23 -17.73 19.24
CA GLY A 61 4.29 -17.66 18.23
C GLY A 61 5.36 -16.63 18.61
N LEU A 62 4.97 -15.44 19.09
CA LEU A 62 5.92 -14.42 19.56
C LEU A 62 6.69 -14.85 20.82
N GLU A 63 6.09 -15.66 21.69
CA GLU A 63 6.73 -16.24 22.88
C GLU A 63 7.73 -17.37 22.55
N GLY A 64 7.81 -17.81 21.28
CA GLY A 64 8.74 -18.84 20.83
C GLY A 64 8.20 -20.28 20.92
N ASP A 65 6.87 -20.45 20.99
CA ASP A 65 6.27 -21.78 20.92
C ASP A 65 6.29 -22.29 19.47
N ALA A 66 7.11 -23.30 19.21
CA ALA A 66 7.34 -23.87 17.89
C ALA A 66 6.06 -24.31 17.16
N LYS A 67 5.01 -24.74 17.87
CA LYS A 67 3.73 -25.11 17.26
C LYS A 67 3.09 -23.89 16.58
N TRP A 68 3.16 -22.73 17.23
CA TRP A 68 2.50 -21.52 16.79
C TRP A 68 3.39 -20.66 15.88
N GLU A 69 4.71 -20.73 16.03
CA GLU A 69 5.67 -20.21 15.03
C GLU A 69 5.42 -20.83 13.67
N ALA A 70 5.25 -22.15 13.59
CA ALA A 70 4.95 -22.84 12.34
C ALA A 70 3.64 -22.35 11.68
N LYS A 71 2.68 -21.84 12.44
CA LYS A 71 1.45 -21.22 11.90
C LYS A 71 1.67 -19.83 11.34
N LEU A 72 2.67 -19.10 11.83
CA LEU A 72 3.08 -17.82 11.23
C LEU A 72 3.83 -18.06 9.91
N ASP A 73 4.67 -19.09 9.85
CA ASP A 73 5.33 -19.50 8.61
C ASP A 73 4.28 -19.96 7.57
N GLU A 74 3.31 -20.78 7.97
CA GLU A 74 2.19 -21.20 7.11
C GLU A 74 1.37 -20.00 6.58
N LEU A 75 1.17 -18.98 7.41
CA LEU A 75 0.52 -17.73 6.98
C LEU A 75 1.34 -17.02 5.89
N MET A 76 2.66 -16.95 6.04
CA MET A 76 3.53 -16.31 5.05
C MET A 76 3.60 -17.12 3.75
N ASP A 77 3.65 -18.45 3.85
CA ASP A 77 3.58 -19.34 2.68
C ASP A 77 2.26 -19.17 1.92
N ALA A 78 1.15 -19.00 2.64
CA ALA A 78 -0.15 -18.71 2.04
C ALA A 78 -0.17 -17.33 1.36
N VAL A 79 0.46 -16.31 1.95
CA VAL A 79 0.62 -14.99 1.32
C VAL A 79 1.39 -15.12 0.01
N ASP A 80 2.54 -15.79 0.02
CA ASP A 80 3.41 -15.92 -1.16
C ASP A 80 2.77 -16.74 -2.29
N SER A 81 1.99 -17.77 -1.95
CA SER A 81 1.33 -18.65 -2.94
C SER A 81 -0.01 -18.12 -3.44
N TYR A 82 -0.81 -17.49 -2.57
CA TYR A 82 -2.17 -17.06 -2.93
C TYR A 82 -2.19 -15.66 -3.53
N ILE A 83 -1.37 -14.73 -3.04
CA ILE A 83 -1.36 -13.35 -3.53
C ILE A 83 -0.39 -13.26 -4.72
N PRO A 84 -0.88 -13.03 -5.95
CA PRO A 84 0.00 -12.92 -7.09
C PRO A 84 0.91 -11.72 -6.92
N ALA A 85 2.17 -11.87 -7.34
CA ALA A 85 3.09 -10.74 -7.41
C ALA A 85 2.44 -9.64 -8.27
N PRO A 86 2.23 -8.42 -7.72
CA PRO A 86 1.57 -7.37 -8.48
C PRO A 86 2.44 -6.98 -9.66
N GLU A 87 1.80 -6.84 -10.83
CA GLU A 87 2.47 -6.30 -12.01
C GLU A 87 2.85 -4.84 -11.70
N ARG A 88 4.15 -4.55 -11.78
CA ARG A 88 4.67 -3.21 -11.57
C ARG A 88 4.66 -2.49 -12.91
N ASP A 89 3.93 -1.38 -12.97
CA ASP A 89 3.81 -0.50 -14.13
C ASP A 89 5.10 0.29 -14.44
N THR A 90 6.25 -0.38 -14.53
CA THR A 90 7.58 0.27 -14.64
C THR A 90 7.83 0.96 -15.99
N ASP A 91 7.12 0.56 -17.04
CA ASP A 91 7.26 1.14 -18.38
C ASP A 91 6.45 2.44 -18.59
N LYS A 92 5.55 2.76 -17.66
CA LYS A 92 4.74 3.99 -17.73
C LYS A 92 5.58 5.22 -17.33
N PRO A 93 5.16 6.44 -17.71
CA PRO A 93 5.81 7.65 -17.21
C PRO A 93 5.77 7.71 -15.67
N PHE A 94 6.91 8.02 -15.07
CA PHE A 94 7.07 8.13 -13.62
C PHE A 94 5.98 8.98 -12.97
N LEU A 95 5.41 8.47 -11.88
CA LEU A 95 4.50 9.19 -11.01
C LEU A 95 4.65 8.68 -9.57
N LEU A 96 4.88 9.60 -8.63
CA LEU A 96 4.87 9.35 -7.19
C LEU A 96 3.84 10.26 -6.53
N ALA A 97 2.96 9.68 -5.71
CA ALA A 97 1.99 10.42 -4.91
C ALA A 97 2.68 10.98 -3.66
N VAL A 98 2.60 12.30 -3.43
CA VAL A 98 3.22 12.91 -2.24
C VAL A 98 2.36 12.65 -1.02
N GLU A 99 2.90 11.90 -0.07
CA GLU A 99 2.25 11.56 1.20
C GLU A 99 2.68 12.49 2.34
N ASP A 100 3.97 12.84 2.41
CA ASP A 100 4.52 13.77 3.40
C ASP A 100 5.73 14.54 2.84
N VAL A 101 6.04 15.67 3.49
CA VAL A 101 7.11 16.59 3.11
C VAL A 101 7.93 16.97 4.34
N MET A 102 9.20 16.62 4.30
CA MET A 102 10.18 16.86 5.36
C MET A 102 11.27 17.81 4.89
N THR A 103 11.87 18.56 5.81
CA THR A 103 13.07 19.34 5.54
C THR A 103 14.23 18.72 6.28
N ILE A 104 15.28 18.35 5.55
CA ILE A 104 16.54 17.93 6.14
C ILE A 104 17.48 19.13 6.16
N THR A 105 17.81 19.62 7.35
CA THR A 105 18.73 20.73 7.55
C THR A 105 20.03 20.49 6.79
N GLY A 106 20.41 21.43 5.93
CA GLY A 106 21.64 21.35 5.13
C GLY A 106 21.58 20.44 3.90
N ARG A 107 20.49 19.70 3.65
CA ARG A 107 20.31 18.90 2.43
C ARG A 107 19.19 19.42 1.53
N GLY A 108 18.07 19.85 2.10
CA GLY A 108 16.92 20.37 1.35
C GLY A 108 15.61 19.68 1.70
N THR A 109 14.65 19.75 0.78
CA THR A 109 13.29 19.22 0.95
C THR A 109 13.21 17.78 0.46
N VAL A 110 12.75 16.88 1.31
CA VAL A 110 12.48 15.49 0.98
C VAL A 110 10.98 15.28 0.94
N VAL A 111 10.49 14.72 -0.16
CA VAL A 111 9.11 14.25 -0.26
C VAL A 111 9.09 12.74 -0.11
N THR A 112 8.11 12.21 0.60
CA THR A 112 7.93 10.76 0.74
C THR A 112 6.61 10.33 0.11
N GLY A 113 6.61 9.15 -0.46
CA GLY A 113 5.39 8.50 -0.91
C GLY A 113 5.65 7.25 -1.73
N ARG A 114 4.56 6.70 -2.26
CA ARG A 114 4.59 5.54 -3.13
C ARG A 114 4.78 5.95 -4.58
N VAL A 115 5.72 5.29 -5.27
CA VAL A 115 5.79 5.34 -6.72
C VAL A 115 4.60 4.55 -7.27
N GLU A 116 3.61 5.26 -7.82
CA GLU A 116 2.40 4.67 -8.41
C GLU A 116 2.72 3.94 -9.71
N ARG A 117 3.60 4.53 -10.53
CA ARG A 117 3.99 3.96 -11.82
C ARG A 117 5.34 4.51 -12.31
N GLY A 118 5.92 3.80 -13.26
CA GLY A 118 7.16 4.16 -13.92
C GLY A 118 8.39 3.95 -13.06
N THR A 119 9.48 4.49 -13.57
CA THR A 119 10.81 4.43 -12.96
C THR A 119 11.45 5.81 -13.03
N LEU A 120 12.19 6.18 -11.98
CA LEU A 120 12.95 7.44 -11.92
C LEU A 120 14.37 7.15 -11.45
N LYS A 121 15.36 7.75 -12.14
CA LYS A 121 16.77 7.62 -11.78
C LYS A 121 17.26 8.85 -11.04
N LEU A 122 18.31 8.65 -10.25
CA LEU A 122 18.99 9.74 -9.56
C LEU A 122 19.45 10.80 -10.58
N ASN A 123 19.21 12.07 -10.25
CA ASN A 123 19.45 13.26 -11.07
C ASN A 123 18.47 13.48 -12.24
N ASP A 124 17.41 12.68 -12.38
CA ASP A 124 16.34 12.99 -13.32
C ASP A 124 15.54 14.22 -12.89
N GLU A 125 14.99 14.93 -13.89
CA GLU A 125 14.06 16.03 -13.69
C GLU A 125 12.64 15.50 -13.50
N VAL A 126 11.89 16.12 -12.58
CA VAL A 126 10.49 15.86 -12.30
C VAL A 126 9.69 17.17 -12.26
N GLU A 127 8.39 17.07 -12.48
CA GLU A 127 7.43 18.13 -12.22
C GLU A 127 6.65 17.83 -10.94
N ILE A 128 6.50 18.84 -10.07
CA ILE A 128 5.57 18.83 -8.95
C ILE A 128 4.24 19.37 -9.50
N VAL A 129 3.22 18.53 -9.56
CA VAL A 129 1.94 18.82 -10.24
C VAL A 129 0.76 18.74 -9.27
N GLY A 130 -0.18 19.67 -9.40
CA GLY A 130 -1.45 19.69 -8.66
C GLY A 130 -1.49 20.76 -7.58
N ILE A 131 -2.71 21.21 -7.23
CA ILE A 131 -3.04 22.20 -6.19
C ILE A 131 -2.48 23.62 -6.43
N LYS A 132 -1.16 23.74 -6.63
CA LYS A 132 -0.40 24.95 -6.96
C LYS A 132 0.10 24.90 -8.41
N ASP A 133 0.71 26.00 -8.86
CA ASP A 133 1.38 26.05 -10.16
C ASP A 133 2.46 24.98 -10.28
N THR A 134 2.50 24.29 -11.43
CA THR A 134 3.47 23.24 -11.71
C THR A 134 4.90 23.79 -11.67
N ARG A 135 5.78 23.11 -10.95
CA ARG A 135 7.21 23.46 -10.87
C ARG A 135 8.10 22.31 -11.25
N LYS A 136 9.25 22.62 -11.81
CA LYS A 136 10.31 21.65 -12.11
C LYS A 136 11.26 21.52 -10.94
N ALA A 137 11.73 20.31 -10.69
CA ALA A 137 12.74 20.00 -9.71
C ALA A 137 13.67 18.90 -10.24
N VAL A 138 14.87 18.80 -9.68
CA VAL A 138 15.79 17.69 -9.95
C VAL A 138 15.90 16.84 -8.69
N VAL A 139 15.76 15.53 -8.85
CA VAL A 139 15.90 14.58 -7.74
C VAL A 139 17.37 14.29 -7.50
N THR A 140 17.90 14.71 -6.36
CA THR A 140 19.33 14.66 -6.04
C THR A 140 19.70 13.65 -4.97
N GLY A 141 18.70 12.95 -4.44
CA GLY A 141 18.87 11.85 -3.50
C GLY A 141 17.62 11.01 -3.48
N MET A 142 17.78 9.70 -3.34
CA MET A 142 16.69 8.75 -3.19
C MET A 142 17.02 7.82 -2.02
N GLU A 143 16.06 7.58 -1.14
CA GLU A 143 16.25 6.73 0.03
C GLU A 143 15.02 5.85 0.31
N MET A 144 15.26 4.58 0.65
CA MET A 144 14.26 3.67 1.20
C MET A 144 14.83 2.97 2.43
N PHE A 145 14.18 3.10 3.59
CA PHE A 145 14.59 2.46 4.85
C PHE A 145 16.10 2.63 5.19
N ARG A 146 16.61 3.88 5.16
CA ARG A 146 18.04 4.21 5.42
C ARG A 146 19.03 3.65 4.40
N LYS A 147 18.56 3.18 3.24
CA LYS A 147 19.40 2.77 2.11
C LYS A 147 19.28 3.77 0.99
N GLN A 148 20.42 4.25 0.50
CA GLN A 148 20.46 5.08 -0.70
C GLN A 148 20.19 4.23 -1.94
N LEU A 149 19.47 4.82 -2.88
CA LEU A 149 19.07 4.19 -4.13
C LEU A 149 19.53 5.05 -5.32
N ASP A 150 19.89 4.39 -6.41
CA ASP A 150 20.17 5.06 -7.69
C ASP A 150 18.92 5.15 -8.58
N GLU A 151 17.90 4.37 -8.26
CA GLU A 151 16.64 4.26 -8.99
C GLU A 151 15.50 3.89 -8.04
N VAL A 152 14.30 4.43 -8.32
CA VAL A 152 13.04 4.00 -7.71
C VAL A 152 12.07 3.56 -8.80
N ARG A 153 11.23 2.57 -8.50
CA ARG A 153 10.27 2.00 -9.45
C ARG A 153 8.89 1.83 -8.83
N ALA A 154 7.88 1.65 -9.68
CA ALA A 154 6.51 1.38 -9.28
C ALA A 154 6.41 0.37 -8.11
N GLY A 155 5.64 0.73 -7.09
CA GLY A 155 5.45 -0.02 -5.84
C GLY A 155 6.40 0.34 -4.70
N ASP A 156 7.47 1.08 -4.96
CA ASP A 156 8.44 1.48 -3.93
C ASP A 156 7.89 2.63 -3.07
N ASN A 157 8.02 2.53 -1.74
CA ASN A 157 7.82 3.65 -0.82
C ASN A 157 9.18 4.32 -0.58
N ALA A 158 9.39 5.51 -1.13
CA ALA A 158 10.70 6.15 -1.15
C ALA A 158 10.63 7.62 -0.73
N GLY A 159 11.75 8.11 -0.18
CA GLY A 159 12.02 9.53 0.03
C GLY A 159 12.86 10.10 -1.10
N LEU A 160 12.41 11.19 -1.73
CA LEU A 160 13.09 11.86 -2.82
C LEU A 160 13.52 13.27 -2.40
N LEU A 161 14.83 13.54 -2.45
CA LEU A 161 15.42 14.85 -2.14
C LEU A 161 15.36 15.75 -3.38
N LEU A 162 14.62 16.85 -3.27
CA LEU A 162 14.41 17.80 -4.35
C LEU A 162 15.37 19.00 -4.24
N ARG A 163 16.08 19.28 -5.33
CA ARG A 163 16.95 20.46 -5.42
C ARG A 163 16.13 21.72 -5.67
N GLY A 164 16.41 22.76 -4.89
CA GLY A 164 15.88 24.11 -5.12
C GLY A 164 14.40 24.29 -4.80
N ILE A 165 13.83 23.35 -4.03
CA ILE A 165 12.44 23.35 -3.61
C ILE A 165 12.40 23.54 -2.10
N ASN A 166 11.66 24.54 -1.63
CA ASN A 166 11.37 24.74 -0.22
C ASN A 166 10.16 23.90 0.23
N ARG A 167 10.05 23.70 1.54
CA ARG A 167 9.03 22.84 2.14
C ARG A 167 7.60 23.33 1.87
N ASP A 168 7.39 24.64 1.79
CA ASP A 168 6.10 25.30 1.56
C ASP A 168 5.67 25.28 0.07
N GLU A 169 6.62 24.97 -0.83
CA GLU A 169 6.39 24.85 -2.27
C GLU A 169 5.87 23.46 -2.66
N VAL A 170 5.85 22.51 -1.73
CA VAL A 170 5.28 21.16 -1.93
C VAL A 170 4.33 20.81 -0.79
N GLU A 171 3.22 20.17 -1.12
CA GLU A 171 2.27 19.69 -0.12
C GLU A 171 1.66 18.35 -0.48
N ARG A 172 1.10 17.70 0.55
CA ARG A 172 0.37 16.44 0.40
C ARG A 172 -0.80 16.62 -0.57
N GLY A 173 -0.97 15.64 -1.47
CA GLY A 173 -1.98 15.67 -2.53
C GLY A 173 -1.45 16.15 -3.88
N GLN A 174 -0.24 16.71 -3.93
CA GLN A 174 0.50 16.87 -5.19
C GLN A 174 1.13 15.54 -5.62
N VAL A 175 1.60 15.50 -6.86
CA VAL A 175 2.37 14.36 -7.41
C VAL A 175 3.72 14.84 -7.94
N LEU A 176 4.74 13.99 -7.81
CA LEU A 176 5.94 14.11 -8.63
C LEU A 176 5.74 13.29 -9.89
N ALA A 177 5.91 13.90 -11.05
CA ALA A 177 5.68 13.23 -12.33
C ALA A 177 6.83 13.47 -13.31
N LYS A 178 6.99 12.55 -14.27
CA LYS A 178 7.84 12.81 -15.45
C LYS A 178 7.35 14.10 -16.13
N PRO A 179 8.23 15.05 -16.51
CA PRO A 179 7.79 16.33 -17.07
C PRO A 179 6.84 16.16 -18.25
N GLY A 180 5.73 16.88 -18.22
CA GLY A 180 4.69 16.85 -19.26
C GLY A 180 3.84 15.58 -19.32
N SER A 181 4.01 14.61 -18.42
CA SER A 181 3.28 13.33 -18.45
C SER A 181 1.87 13.38 -17.84
N ILE A 182 1.57 14.39 -17.04
CA ILE A 182 0.26 14.62 -16.42
C ILE A 182 0.01 16.11 -16.27
N LYS A 183 -1.26 16.52 -16.34
CA LYS A 183 -1.70 17.90 -16.12
C LYS A 183 -2.72 17.95 -14.99
N PRO A 184 -2.76 19.04 -14.21
CA PRO A 184 -3.83 19.23 -13.24
C PRO A 184 -5.12 19.61 -13.96
N HIS A 185 -6.25 19.14 -13.44
CA HIS A 185 -7.59 19.45 -13.94
C HIS A 185 -8.49 19.83 -12.77
N SER A 186 -9.44 20.75 -12.99
CA SER A 186 -10.43 21.19 -11.99
C SER A 186 -11.85 20.69 -12.28
N GLU A 187 -12.09 20.18 -13.48
CA GLU A 187 -13.38 19.68 -13.94
C GLU A 187 -13.17 18.29 -14.54
N PHE A 188 -14.03 17.34 -14.17
CA PHE A 188 -13.99 15.97 -14.64
C PHE A 188 -15.39 15.35 -14.54
N GLU A 189 -15.65 14.35 -15.38
CA GLU A 189 -16.83 13.50 -15.26
C GLU A 189 -16.51 12.33 -14.32
N ALA A 190 -17.42 12.03 -13.40
CA ALA A 190 -17.26 10.93 -12.46
C ALA A 190 -18.56 10.18 -12.24
N GLN A 191 -18.44 8.88 -11.99
CA GLN A 191 -19.51 8.05 -11.48
C GLN A 191 -19.35 7.95 -9.95
N ILE A 192 -20.38 8.38 -9.22
CA ILE A 192 -20.37 8.42 -7.76
C ILE A 192 -21.32 7.34 -7.24
N TYR A 193 -20.86 6.56 -6.26
CA TYR A 193 -21.69 5.66 -5.48
C TYR A 193 -21.88 6.23 -4.08
N ALA A 194 -23.13 6.53 -3.71
CA ALA A 194 -23.47 6.95 -2.35
C ALA A 194 -23.82 5.73 -1.51
N LEU A 195 -23.13 5.56 -0.39
CA LEU A 195 -23.35 4.46 0.54
C LEU A 195 -24.78 4.50 1.10
N LYS A 196 -25.35 3.33 1.32
CA LYS A 196 -26.60 3.20 2.08
C LYS A 196 -26.30 3.25 3.58
N LYS A 197 -27.32 3.60 4.37
CA LYS A 197 -27.23 3.65 5.85
C LYS A 197 -26.77 2.32 6.46
N GLU A 198 -27.08 1.20 5.81
CA GLU A 198 -26.69 -0.13 6.28
C GLU A 198 -25.21 -0.46 6.01
N GLU A 199 -24.55 0.30 5.13
CA GLU A 199 -23.13 0.16 4.77
C GLU A 199 -22.23 1.12 5.56
N GLY A 200 -22.82 2.07 6.30
CA GLY A 200 -22.16 3.10 7.11
C GLY A 200 -23.14 4.06 7.78
#